data_AF-A0A1Y4J9K7-F1
#
_entry.id   AF-A0A1Y4J9K7-F1
#
_cell.length_a   1.000
_cell.length_b   1.000
_cell.length_c   1.000
_cell.angle_alpha   90.00
_cell.angle_beta   90.00
_cell.angle_gamma   90.00
#
_symmetry.space_group_name_H-M   'P 1'
#
loop_
_entity.id
_entity.type
_entity.pdbx_description
1 polymer ?
#
loop_
_entity_poly.entity_id
_entity_poly.type
_entity_poly.pdbx_seq_one_letter_code
_entity_poly.pdbx_strand_id
1 'polypeptide(L)'
;MILEAIYNGDFYPSETVVPKSEKYRNALRACERIMDQLAQRLTKEDYDLVETLLDQSSIAQCEESECHFKVGFSAGLLVQQEAEKQIQTRSYDE
;
A
#
# COMPACT_ATOMS: atom_id res chain seq x y z
N MET A 1 17.39 14.36 5.42
CA MET A 1 16.40 14.64 4.36
C MET A 1 16.01 13.32 3.70
N ILE A 2 15.15 13.33 2.69
CA ILE A 2 14.66 12.09 2.05
C ILE A 2 15.79 11.29 1.39
N LEU A 3 16.81 11.97 0.85
CA LEU A 3 17.93 11.31 0.16
C LEU A 3 18.83 10.54 1.12
N GLU A 4 19.13 11.08 2.31
CA GLU A 4 19.90 10.35 3.31
C GLU A 4 19.09 9.19 3.91
N ALA A 5 17.78 9.37 4.09
CA ALA A 5 16.90 8.28 4.53
C ALA A 5 16.84 7.14 3.51
N ILE A 6 16.83 7.45 2.21
CA ILE A 6 16.95 6.44 1.14
C ILE A 6 18.33 5.78 1.18
N TYR A 7 19.41 6.57 1.25
CA TYR A 7 20.78 6.06 1.25
C TYR A 7 21.07 5.12 2.44
N ASN A 8 20.59 5.46 3.63
CA ASN A 8 20.78 4.66 4.84
C ASN A 8 19.81 3.47 4.95
N GLY A 9 18.80 3.37 4.08
CA GLY A 9 17.76 2.34 4.16
C GLY A 9 16.67 2.61 5.20
N ASP A 10 16.58 3.83 5.74
CA ASP A 10 15.58 4.24 6.73
C ASP A 10 14.22 4.59 6.09
N PHE A 11 14.14 4.60 4.76
CA PHE A 11 12.91 4.89 4.03
C PHE A 11 12.22 3.61 3.55
N TYR A 12 11.43 2.99 4.45
CA TYR A 12 10.62 1.80 4.14
C TYR A 12 9.15 1.98 4.54
N PRO A 13 8.35 2.73 3.73
CA PRO A 13 6.97 3.05 4.07
C PRO A 13 6.06 1.82 4.24
N SER A 14 6.32 0.74 3.52
CA SER A 14 5.55 -0.51 3.61
C SER A 14 5.60 -1.17 5.00
N GLU A 15 6.68 -0.99 5.77
CA GLU A 15 6.78 -1.51 7.14
C GLU A 15 6.41 -0.47 8.20
N THR A 16 6.62 0.82 7.90
CA THR A 16 6.51 1.89 8.89
C THR A 16 5.18 2.65 8.84
N VAL A 17 4.49 2.61 7.69
CA VAL A 17 3.24 3.35 7.42
C VAL A 17 2.08 2.35 7.27
N VAL A 18 1.86 1.56 8.31
CA VAL A 18 0.69 0.67 8.40
C VAL A 18 -0.57 1.44 8.82
N PRO A 19 -1.75 1.15 8.24
CA PRO A 19 -2.99 1.77 8.66
C PRO A 19 -3.27 1.51 10.16
N LYS A 20 -3.54 2.57 10.92
CA LYS A 20 -3.85 2.48 12.36
C LYS A 20 -5.36 2.50 12.66
N SER A 21 -6.19 2.52 11.63
CA SER A 21 -7.64 2.65 11.78
C SER A 21 -8.24 1.40 12.43
N GLU A 22 -9.27 1.61 13.25
CA GLU A 22 -9.97 0.50 13.90
C GLU A 22 -10.65 -0.40 12.87
N LYS A 23 -11.11 0.16 11.75
CA LYS A 23 -11.65 -0.60 10.61
C LYS A 23 -10.62 -1.60 10.08
N TYR A 24 -9.37 -1.17 9.87
CA TYR A 24 -8.30 -2.03 9.37
C TYR A 24 -7.98 -3.15 10.38
N ARG A 25 -7.81 -2.79 11.66
CA ARG A 25 -7.53 -3.78 12.73
C ARG A 25 -8.65 -4.82 12.87
N ASN A 26 -9.91 -4.39 12.76
CA ASN A 26 -11.05 -5.29 12.80
C ASN A 26 -11.12 -6.20 11.57
N ALA A 27 -10.74 -5.70 10.39
CA ALA A 27 -10.62 -6.53 9.20
C ALA A 27 -9.54 -7.61 9.37
N LEU A 28 -8.35 -7.26 9.89
CA LEU A 28 -7.28 -8.24 10.17
C LEU A 28 -7.76 -9.34 11.12
N ARG A 29 -8.38 -8.97 12.25
CA ARG A 29 -8.97 -9.95 13.19
C ARG A 29 -10.08 -10.80 12.57
N ALA A 30 -10.80 -10.27 11.58
CA ALA A 30 -11.80 -11.05 10.84
C ALA A 30 -11.13 -12.06 9.92
N CYS A 31 -10.07 -11.69 9.22
CA CYS A 31 -9.27 -12.59 8.40
C CYS A 31 -8.68 -13.74 9.24
N GLU A 32 -8.09 -13.45 10.40
CA GLU A 32 -7.56 -14.46 11.34
C GLU A 32 -8.64 -15.48 11.73
N ARG A 33 -9.82 -15.00 12.17
CA ARG A 33 -10.93 -15.89 12.55
C ARG A 33 -11.45 -16.74 11.40
N ILE A 34 -11.47 -16.19 10.18
CA ILE A 34 -11.88 -16.95 8.99
C ILE A 34 -10.84 -18.04 8.70
N MET A 35 -9.55 -17.72 8.79
CA MET A 35 -8.47 -18.71 8.60
C MET A 35 -8.55 -19.85 9.62
N ASP A 36 -8.79 -19.54 10.89
CA ASP A 36 -8.98 -20.56 11.94
C ASP A 36 -10.19 -21.47 11.63
N GLN A 37 -11.30 -20.88 11.16
CA GLN A 37 -12.50 -21.65 10.79
C GLN A 37 -12.26 -22.52 9.57
N LEU A 38 -11.52 -22.04 8.58
CA LEU A 38 -11.18 -22.80 7.38
C LEU A 38 -10.26 -23.98 7.73
N ALA A 39 -9.27 -23.77 8.61
CA ALA A 39 -8.36 -24.81 9.06
C ALA A 39 -9.08 -25.99 9.76
N GLN A 40 -10.21 -25.71 10.44
CA GLN A 40 -11.02 -26.73 11.10
C GLN A 40 -11.98 -27.47 10.15
N ARG A 41 -12.34 -26.85 9.02
CA ARG A 41 -13.41 -27.35 8.13
C ARG A 41 -12.89 -28.01 6.86
N LEU A 42 -11.69 -27.66 6.43
CA LEU A 42 -11.10 -28.13 5.20
C LEU A 42 -10.15 -29.31 5.46
N THR A 43 -9.94 -30.11 4.41
CA THR A 43 -8.83 -31.07 4.41
C THR A 43 -7.50 -30.31 4.35
N LYS A 44 -6.38 -30.97 4.66
CA LYS A 44 -5.06 -30.34 4.54
C LYS A 44 -4.79 -29.86 3.11
N GLU A 45 -5.11 -30.68 2.12
CA GLU A 45 -4.93 -30.34 0.69
C GLU A 45 -5.77 -29.12 0.28
N ASP A 46 -7.04 -29.08 0.67
CA ASP A 46 -7.90 -27.92 0.37
C ASP A 46 -7.46 -26.66 1.11
N TYR A 47 -6.97 -26.79 2.34
CA TYR A 47 -6.45 -25.66 3.11
C TYR A 47 -5.16 -25.11 2.49
N ASP A 48 -4.26 -25.99 2.02
CA ASP A 48 -3.03 -25.60 1.32
C ASP A 48 -3.35 -24.82 0.03
N LEU A 49 -4.44 -25.16 -0.67
CA LEU A 49 -4.94 -24.38 -1.81
C LEU A 49 -5.44 -22.99 -1.40
N VAL A 50 -6.07 -22.85 -0.23
CA VAL A 50 -6.47 -21.54 0.31
C VAL A 50 -5.24 -20.69 0.65
N GLU A 51 -4.24 -21.26 1.31
CA GLU A 51 -2.98 -20.56 1.60
C GLU A 51 -2.30 -20.11 0.30
N THR A 52 -2.23 -20.99 -0.70
CA THR A 52 -1.69 -20.66 -2.03
C THR A 52 -2.48 -19.53 -2.70
N LEU A 53 -3.81 -19.55 -2.63
CA LEU A 53 -4.65 -18.48 -3.17
C LEU A 53 -4.38 -17.14 -2.48
N LEU A 54 -4.21 -17.12 -1.16
CA LEU A 54 -3.89 -15.90 -0.40
C LEU A 54 -2.52 -15.36 -0.79
N ASP A 55 -1.51 -16.22 -0.93
CA ASP A 55 -0.18 -15.83 -1.39
C ASP A 55 -0.21 -15.20 -2.78
N GLN A 56 -0.87 -15.86 -3.74
CA GLN A 56 -1.01 -15.34 -5.10
C GLN A 56 -1.80 -14.02 -5.14
N SER A 57 -2.85 -13.90 -4.30
CA SER A 57 -3.62 -12.66 -4.19
C SER A 57 -2.77 -11.53 -3.62
N SER A 58 -1.90 -11.82 -2.64
CA SER A 58 -0.96 -10.84 -2.08
C SER A 58 0.04 -10.38 -3.13
N ILE A 59 0.63 -11.31 -3.90
CA ILE A 59 1.57 -10.97 -4.99
C ILE A 59 0.89 -10.08 -6.03
N ALA A 60 -0.30 -10.45 -6.50
CA ALA A 60 -1.04 -9.65 -7.48
C ALA A 60 -1.36 -8.24 -6.97
N GLN A 61 -1.78 -8.12 -5.70
CA GLN A 61 -2.06 -6.83 -5.08
C GLN A 61 -0.79 -5.98 -4.90
N CYS A 62 0.36 -6.61 -4.62
CA CYS A 62 1.66 -5.92 -4.56
C CYS A 62 2.05 -5.34 -5.92
N GLU A 63 1.99 -6.15 -7.00
CA GLU A 63 2.28 -5.70 -8.37
C GLU A 63 1.35 -4.56 -8.82
N GLU A 64 0.05 -4.67 -8.51
CA GLU A 64 -0.94 -3.63 -8.78
C GLU A 64 -0.63 -2.35 -7.99
N SER A 65 -0.30 -2.48 -6.70
CA SER A 65 0.05 -1.35 -5.84
C SER A 65 1.32 -0.64 -6.29
N GLU A 66 2.32 -1.38 -6.78
CA GLU A 66 3.53 -0.80 -7.36
C GLU A 66 3.21 0.01 -8.62
N CYS A 67 2.36 -0.51 -9.51
CA CYS A 67 1.90 0.21 -10.69
C CYS A 67 1.17 1.50 -10.30
N HIS A 68 0.22 1.41 -9.36
CA HIS A 68 -0.52 2.56 -8.84
C HIS A 68 0.41 3.59 -8.20
N PHE A 69 1.40 3.15 -7.43
CA PHE A 69 2.37 4.03 -6.81
C PHE A 69 3.17 4.82 -7.86
N LYS A 70 3.73 4.15 -8.88
CA LYS A 70 4.51 4.81 -9.94
C LYS A 70 3.69 5.87 -10.69
N VAL A 71 2.46 5.54 -11.06
CA VAL A 71 1.56 6.45 -11.77
C VAL A 71 1.11 7.60 -10.86
N GLY A 72 0.65 7.28 -9.65
CA GLY A 72 0.16 8.26 -8.69
C GLY A 72 1.23 9.24 -8.22
N PHE A 73 2.45 8.75 -7.96
CA PHE A 73 3.58 9.59 -7.59
C PHE A 73 3.95 10.57 -8.72
N SER A 74 4.02 10.07 -9.96
CA SER A 74 4.30 10.91 -11.13
C SER A 74 3.23 11.98 -11.35
N ALA A 75 1.95 11.61 -11.21
CA ALA A 75 0.85 12.57 -11.27
C ALA A 75 0.93 13.62 -10.17
N GLY A 76 1.28 13.23 -8.94
CA GLY A 76 1.48 14.14 -7.82
C GLY A 76 2.55 15.20 -8.08
N LEU A 77 3.67 14.81 -8.71
CA LEU A 77 4.73 15.74 -9.10
C LEU A 77 4.24 16.76 -10.15
N LEU A 78 3.48 16.30 -11.14
CA LEU A 78 2.90 17.20 -12.15
C LEU A 78 1.93 18.21 -11.53
N VAL A 79 1.09 17.75 -10.60
CA VAL A 79 0.16 18.63 -9.87
C VAL A 79 0.92 19.67 -9.05
N GLN A 80 2.00 19.28 -8.37
CA GLN A 80 2.83 20.21 -7.61
C GLN A 80 3.50 21.25 -8.51
N GLN A 81 4.08 20.84 -9.64
CA GLN A 81 4.67 21.78 -10.61
C GLN A 81 3.65 22.77 -11.18
N GLU A 82 2.44 22.30 -11.49
CA GLU A 82 1.36 23.15 -11.99
C GLU A 82 0.90 24.15 -10.93
N ALA A 83 0.72 23.70 -9.68
CA ALA A 83 0.36 24.57 -8.57
C ALA A 83 1.41 25.68 -8.33
N GLU A 84 2.71 25.34 -8.40
CA GLU A 84 3.79 26.31 -8.26
C GLU A 84 3.76 27.38 -9.35
N LYS A 85 3.55 26.98 -10.61
CA LYS A 85 3.42 27.93 -11.73
C LYS A 85 2.25 28.90 -11.50
N GLN A 86 1.09 28.39 -11.06
CA GLN A 86 -0.08 29.24 -10.82
C GLN A 86 0.16 30.27 -9.71
N ILE A 87 0.87 29.87 -8.64
CA ILE A 87 1.26 30.79 -7.56
C ILE A 87 2.23 31.85 -8.09
N GLN A 88 3.23 31.46 -8.88
CA GLN A 88 4.19 32.39 -9.47
C GLN A 88 3.51 33.39 -10.40
N THR A 89 2.65 32.95 -11.32
CA THR A 89 1.91 33.85 -12.22
C THR A 89 1.06 34.85 -11.44
N ARG A 90 0.34 34.41 -10.39
CA ARG A 90 -0.42 35.34 -9.52
C ARG A 90 0.46 36.39 -8.83
N SER A 91 1.70 36.04 -8.47
CA SER A 91 2.63 36.99 -7.84
C SER A 91 3.22 38.05 -8.78
N TYR A 92 3.06 37.89 -10.11
CA TYR A 92 3.48 38.89 -11.10
C TYR A 92 2.34 39.78 -11.60
N ASP A 93 1.07 39.37 -11.38
CA ASP A 93 -0.13 40.13 -11.78
C ASP A 93 -0.68 41.05 -10.65
N GLU A 94 -0.10 40.98 -9.44
CA GLU A 94 -0.31 41.93 -8.32
C GLU A 94 0.84 42.95 -8.24
#